data_AF-A0A956PF17-F1
#
_entry.id   AF-A0A956PF17-F1
#
_cell.length_a   1.000
_cell.length_b   1.000
_cell.length_c   1.000
_cell.angle_alpha   90.00
_cell.angle_beta   90.00
_cell.angle_gamma   90.00
#
_symmetry.space_group_name_H-M   'P 1'
#
loop_
_entity.id
_entity.type
_entity.pdbx_description
1 polymer ?
#
loop_
_entity_poly.entity_id
_entity_poly.type
_entity_poly.pdbx_seq_one_letter_code
_entity_poly.pdbx_strand_id
1 'polypeptide(L)'
;MDERFYKQSDALLTAFDQVANSNSHLLRAPKEEGNLKERFQRYVASECFEKALRESDLQRDWENLHTHDENCNPVPLPGRCYTGDPVKFLEPLGPEEFRSELKQRLNSGPCWYDTRYPESEVSRVVDEFLEYFPVDGVVMPVAPDFLFLVDGTRFGETQDEPKPGVSEPLGFFDGCGADVCRTWLSNDRLLVLLLNGSS
;
A
#
# COMPACT_ATOMS: atom_id res chain seq x y z
N MET A 1 5.40 -11.50 15.04
CA MET A 1 5.86 -10.59 13.98
C MET A 1 6.95 -11.29 13.19
N ASP A 2 6.97 -11.18 11.85
CA ASP A 2 7.92 -11.88 10.97
C ASP A 2 9.03 -10.92 10.52
N GLU A 3 10.05 -10.72 11.36
CA GLU A 3 11.17 -9.79 11.10
C GLU A 3 11.89 -10.07 9.78
N ARG A 4 11.93 -11.34 9.36
CA ARG A 4 12.57 -11.73 8.11
C ARG A 4 11.83 -11.18 6.90
N PHE A 5 10.50 -11.24 6.90
CA PHE A 5 9.66 -10.70 5.83
C PHE A 5 9.95 -9.20 5.60
N TYR A 6 9.95 -8.42 6.68
CA TYR A 6 10.17 -6.98 6.57
C TYR A 6 11.59 -6.63 6.15
N LYS A 7 12.60 -7.31 6.71
CA LYS A 7 13.99 -7.12 6.28
C LYS A 7 14.21 -7.44 4.81
N GLN A 8 13.45 -8.40 4.26
CA GLN A 8 13.53 -8.79 2.84
C GLN A 8 12.85 -7.77 1.91
N SER A 9 11.84 -7.03 2.37
CA SER A 9 11.17 -6.00 1.57
C SER A 9 11.80 -4.61 1.73
N ASP A 10 12.50 -4.36 2.83
CA ASP A 10 12.98 -3.03 3.24
C ASP A 10 13.77 -2.31 2.15
N ALA A 11 14.75 -2.97 1.52
CA ALA A 11 15.60 -2.35 0.50
C ALA A 11 14.80 -1.75 -0.68
N LEU A 12 13.77 -2.46 -1.16
CA LEU A 12 12.90 -1.94 -2.22
C LEU A 12 12.05 -0.77 -1.73
N LEU A 13 11.43 -0.93 -0.57
CA LEU A 13 10.52 0.07 0.00
C LEU A 13 11.27 1.38 0.32
N THR A 14 12.42 1.30 0.97
CA THR A 14 13.30 2.46 1.22
C THR A 14 13.77 3.12 -0.07
N ALA A 15 14.08 2.34 -1.11
CA ALA A 15 14.45 2.90 -2.41
C ALA A 15 13.30 3.72 -3.02
N PHE A 16 12.06 3.24 -2.90
CA PHE A 16 10.88 4.00 -3.33
C PHE A 16 10.67 5.27 -2.51
N ASP A 17 10.79 5.20 -1.19
CA ASP A 17 10.59 6.35 -0.32
C ASP A 17 11.56 7.50 -0.64
N GLN A 18 12.82 7.16 -0.93
CA GLN A 18 13.86 8.14 -1.28
C GLN A 18 13.67 8.77 -2.66
N VAL A 19 12.96 8.11 -3.57
CA VAL A 19 12.66 8.65 -4.90
C VAL A 19 11.36 9.45 -4.86
N ALA A 20 10.29 8.85 -4.34
CA ALA A 20 8.92 9.34 -4.48
C ALA A 20 8.36 10.09 -3.25
N ASN A 21 9.14 10.31 -2.18
CA ASN A 21 8.64 10.89 -0.91
C ASN A 21 7.29 10.25 -0.51
N SER A 22 7.30 8.92 -0.41
CA SER A 22 6.08 8.12 -0.43
C SER A 22 6.05 7.16 0.74
N ASN A 23 4.91 7.05 1.42
CA ASN A 23 4.61 5.90 2.28
C ASN A 23 4.53 4.65 1.41
N SER A 24 5.52 3.75 1.51
CA SER A 24 5.47 2.46 0.81
C SER A 24 5.26 1.30 1.78
N HIS A 25 4.46 0.31 1.39
CA HIS A 25 4.16 -0.86 2.22
C HIS A 25 4.16 -2.13 1.38
N LEU A 26 4.72 -3.20 1.94
CA LEU A 26 4.47 -4.56 1.47
C LEU A 26 3.70 -5.30 2.55
N LEU A 27 2.45 -5.65 2.26
CA LEU A 27 1.58 -6.38 3.16
C LEU A 27 1.44 -7.83 2.72
N ARG A 28 1.18 -8.71 3.68
CA ARG A 28 0.99 -10.13 3.43
C ARG A 28 -0.29 -10.63 4.09
N ALA A 29 -1.21 -11.14 3.29
CA ALA A 29 -2.46 -11.68 3.82
C ALA A 29 -2.27 -13.09 4.41
N PRO A 30 -3.17 -13.51 5.31
CA PRO A 30 -3.33 -14.91 5.68
C PRO A 30 -3.54 -15.80 4.46
N LYS A 31 -3.14 -17.08 4.57
CA LYS A 31 -3.38 -18.06 3.51
C LYS A 31 -4.87 -18.40 3.49
N GLU A 32 -5.49 -18.23 2.33
CA GLU A 32 -6.91 -18.52 2.09
C GLU A 32 -7.09 -19.19 0.73
N GLU A 33 -8.16 -19.97 0.59
CA GLU A 33 -8.57 -20.56 -0.69
C GLU A 33 -9.13 -19.49 -1.64
N GLY A 34 -9.29 -19.81 -2.92
CA GLY A 34 -9.85 -18.91 -3.94
C GLY A 34 -8.79 -18.29 -4.84
N ASN A 35 -9.25 -17.59 -5.88
CA ASN A 35 -8.36 -16.95 -6.85
C ASN A 35 -7.79 -15.62 -6.32
N LEU A 36 -6.79 -15.07 -7.02
CA LEU A 36 -6.10 -13.83 -6.63
C LEU A 36 -7.05 -12.66 -6.33
N LYS A 37 -8.08 -12.44 -7.17
CA LYS A 37 -9.02 -11.32 -7.02
C LYS A 37 -9.92 -11.52 -5.79
N GLU A 38 -10.48 -12.71 -5.63
CA GLU A 38 -11.32 -13.08 -4.48
C GLU A 38 -10.58 -12.98 -3.15
N ARG A 39 -9.31 -13.42 -3.14
CA ARG A 39 -8.44 -13.33 -1.96
C ARG A 39 -8.12 -11.87 -1.63
N PHE A 40 -7.82 -11.05 -2.64
CA PHE A 40 -7.56 -9.63 -2.44
C PHE A 40 -8.78 -8.89 -1.89
N GLN A 41 -9.96 -9.06 -2.48
CA GLN A 41 -11.18 -8.40 -2.02
C GLN A 41 -11.51 -8.75 -0.57
N ARG A 42 -11.42 -10.03 -0.20
CA ARG A 42 -11.61 -10.45 1.20
C ARG A 42 -10.56 -9.88 2.13
N TYR A 43 -9.29 -9.86 1.71
CA TYR A 43 -8.21 -9.34 2.52
C TYR A 43 -8.41 -7.86 2.84
N VAL A 44 -8.65 -7.00 1.84
CA VAL A 44 -8.83 -5.55 2.07
C VAL A 44 -10.11 -5.22 2.84
N ALA A 45 -11.11 -6.11 2.82
CA ALA A 45 -12.33 -5.98 3.63
C ALA A 45 -12.17 -6.50 5.08
N SER A 46 -11.01 -7.09 5.43
CA SER A 46 -10.79 -7.74 6.72
C SER A 46 -10.06 -6.85 7.73
N GLU A 47 -10.26 -7.13 9.02
CA GLU A 47 -9.47 -6.52 10.11
C GLU A 47 -7.97 -6.86 10.02
N CYS A 48 -7.62 -7.95 9.33
CA CYS A 48 -6.23 -8.33 9.13
C CYS A 48 -5.48 -7.32 8.24
N PHE A 49 -6.16 -6.71 7.27
CA PHE A 49 -5.57 -5.68 6.43
C PHE A 49 -5.25 -4.41 7.24
N GLU A 50 -6.23 -3.90 7.99
CA GLU A 50 -6.02 -2.74 8.88
C GLU A 50 -4.86 -2.99 9.85
N LYS A 51 -4.83 -4.15 10.49
CA LYS A 51 -3.75 -4.51 11.42
C LYS A 51 -2.39 -4.56 10.73
N ALA A 52 -2.29 -5.22 9.58
CA ALA A 52 -1.03 -5.34 8.84
C ALA A 52 -0.52 -3.97 8.36
N LEU A 53 -1.43 -3.08 7.98
CA LEU A 53 -1.12 -1.73 7.56
C LEU A 53 -0.55 -0.89 8.70
N ARG A 54 -1.19 -0.90 9.88
CA ARG A 54 -0.67 -0.25 11.09
C ARG A 54 0.67 -0.79 11.55
N GLU A 55 0.83 -2.12 11.53
CA GLU A 55 2.11 -2.75 11.87
C GLU A 55 3.21 -2.31 10.89
N SER A 56 2.89 -2.21 9.59
CA SER A 56 3.84 -1.71 8.60
C SER A 56 4.13 -0.22 8.75
N ASP A 57 3.14 0.61 9.09
CA ASP A 57 3.32 2.04 9.32
C ASP A 57 4.26 2.32 10.50
N LEU A 58 4.04 1.62 11.62
CA LEU A 58 4.89 1.68 12.81
C LEU A 58 6.33 1.28 12.53
N GLN A 59 6.52 0.18 11.81
CA GLN A 59 7.85 -0.35 11.54
C GLN A 59 8.67 0.53 10.62
N ARG A 60 7.99 1.28 9.76
CA ARG A 60 8.62 2.17 8.78
C ARG A 60 8.71 3.61 9.28
N ASP A 61 8.33 3.84 10.55
CA ASP A 61 8.43 5.14 11.24
C ASP A 61 7.71 6.28 10.49
N TRP A 62 6.64 5.94 9.78
CA TRP A 62 5.85 6.93 9.05
C TRP A 62 4.85 7.66 9.96
N GLU A 63 4.43 6.99 11.02
CA GLU A 63 3.53 7.50 12.05
C GLU A 63 2.13 7.98 11.59
N ASN A 64 1.71 7.68 10.36
CA ASN A 64 0.43 8.16 9.81
C ASN A 64 -0.80 7.65 10.58
N LEU A 65 -0.71 6.45 11.16
CA LEU A 65 -1.83 5.77 11.82
C LEU A 65 -1.72 5.72 13.35
N HIS A 66 -0.83 6.54 13.92
CA HIS A 66 -0.44 6.47 15.33
C HIS A 66 -1.28 7.35 16.26
N THR A 67 -2.58 7.47 15.98
CA THR A 67 -3.52 8.06 16.94
C THR A 67 -3.82 7.06 18.05
N HIS A 68 -3.57 7.47 19.29
CA HIS A 68 -3.95 6.72 20.48
C HIS A 68 -5.07 7.45 21.21
N ASP A 69 -6.03 6.71 21.77
CA ASP A 69 -7.05 7.28 22.64
C ASP A 69 -6.44 7.71 23.99
N GLU A 70 -7.26 8.32 24.85
CA GLU A 70 -6.89 8.74 26.20
C GLU A 70 -6.35 7.61 27.10
N ASN A 71 -6.58 6.34 26.71
CA ASN A 71 -6.13 5.15 27.41
C ASN A 71 -4.93 4.48 26.73
N CYS A 72 -4.27 5.17 25.78
CA CYS A 72 -3.15 4.66 24.99
C CYS A 72 -3.50 3.43 24.12
N ASN A 73 -4.78 3.22 23.79
CA ASN A 73 -5.16 2.22 22.80
C ASN A 73 -5.10 2.84 21.40
N PRO A 74 -4.71 2.08 20.35
CA PRO A 74 -4.84 2.54 18.98
C PRO A 74 -6.29 2.92 18.70
N VAL A 75 -6.54 4.15 18.26
CA VAL A 75 -7.88 4.55 17.80
C VAL A 75 -8.17 3.73 16.54
N PRO A 76 -9.33 3.04 16.42
CA PRO A 76 -9.72 2.36 15.18
C PRO A 76 -9.57 3.29 13.97
N LEU A 77 -9.25 2.75 12.79
CA LEU A 77 -9.18 3.61 11.60
C LEU A 77 -10.56 4.27 11.49
N PRO A 78 -10.65 5.59 11.24
CA PRO A 78 -11.92 6.29 11.19
C PRO A 78 -12.73 5.81 9.97
N GLY A 79 -13.34 4.63 10.08
CA GLY A 79 -14.01 3.92 9.00
C GLY A 79 -13.29 2.63 8.58
N ARG A 80 -14.08 1.65 8.13
CA ARG A 80 -13.57 0.55 7.30
C ARG A 80 -13.08 1.17 5.99
N CYS A 81 -11.92 0.76 5.47
CA CYS A 81 -11.49 1.08 4.10
C CYS A 81 -12.68 0.94 3.16
N TYR A 82 -12.99 1.99 2.40
CA TYR A 82 -14.16 2.00 1.53
C TYR A 82 -14.03 0.85 0.53
N THR A 83 -14.82 -0.22 0.70
CA THR A 83 -14.74 -1.39 -0.18
C THR A 83 -15.40 -1.15 -1.53
N GLY A 84 -15.99 0.04 -1.76
CA GLY A 84 -16.48 0.55 -3.05
C GLY A 84 -16.84 -0.54 -4.03
N ASP A 85 -17.83 -1.36 -3.67
CA ASP A 85 -17.87 -2.70 -4.23
C ASP A 85 -18.26 -2.64 -5.72
N PRO A 86 -17.50 -3.26 -6.64
CA PRO A 86 -16.21 -3.94 -6.43
C PRO A 86 -14.97 -3.09 -6.74
N VAL A 87 -13.91 -3.33 -5.96
CA VAL A 87 -12.53 -2.89 -6.21
C VAL A 87 -12.17 -3.01 -7.69
N LYS A 88 -11.66 -1.92 -8.26
CA LYS A 88 -11.33 -1.86 -9.68
C LYS A 88 -9.97 -2.51 -9.98
N PHE A 89 -10.02 -3.73 -10.50
CA PHE A 89 -8.87 -4.42 -11.10
C PHE A 89 -8.55 -3.86 -12.49
N LEU A 90 -7.27 -3.69 -12.80
CA LEU A 90 -6.80 -3.26 -14.12
C LEU A 90 -6.23 -4.46 -14.90
N GLU A 91 -5.60 -4.18 -16.03
CA GLU A 91 -5.00 -5.20 -16.89
C GLU A 91 -3.83 -5.91 -16.17
N PRO A 92 -3.82 -7.26 -16.13
CA PRO A 92 -2.78 -8.01 -15.44
C PRO A 92 -1.43 -7.85 -16.13
N LEU A 93 -0.37 -7.88 -15.32
CA LEU A 93 1.02 -7.83 -15.78
C LEU A 93 1.69 -9.19 -15.59
N GLY A 94 2.51 -9.56 -16.56
CA GLY A 94 3.46 -10.67 -16.40
C GLY A 94 4.60 -10.34 -15.43
N PRO A 95 5.33 -11.34 -14.92
CA PRO A 95 6.44 -11.12 -13.98
C PRO A 95 7.51 -10.16 -14.51
N GLU A 96 7.88 -10.27 -15.79
CA GLU A 96 8.90 -9.40 -16.40
C GLU A 96 8.40 -7.99 -16.68
N GLU A 97 7.10 -7.82 -16.96
CA GLU A 97 6.47 -6.50 -17.10
C GLU A 97 6.44 -5.80 -15.74
N PHE A 98 6.08 -6.52 -14.68
CA PHE A 98 6.12 -5.99 -13.32
C PHE A 98 7.55 -5.63 -12.87
N ARG A 99 8.54 -6.49 -13.16
CA ARG A 99 9.97 -6.19 -12.92
C ARG A 99 10.37 -4.89 -13.62
N SER A 100 10.02 -4.77 -14.90
CA SER A 100 10.34 -3.58 -15.70
C SER A 100 9.66 -2.33 -15.16
N GLU A 101 8.40 -2.44 -14.72
CA GLU A 101 7.65 -1.34 -14.10
C GLU A 101 8.36 -0.83 -12.84
N LEU A 102 8.76 -1.73 -11.93
CA LEU A 102 9.46 -1.35 -10.69
C LEU A 102 10.78 -0.63 -11.00
N LYS A 103 11.58 -1.16 -11.93
CA LYS A 103 12.85 -0.54 -12.34
C LYS A 103 12.62 0.83 -12.95
N GLN A 104 11.62 0.97 -13.82
CA GLN A 104 11.28 2.24 -14.44
C GLN A 104 10.87 3.28 -13.40
N ARG A 105 10.03 2.92 -12.43
CA ARG A 105 9.59 3.86 -11.38
C ARG A 105 10.75 4.36 -10.52
N LEU A 106 11.69 3.50 -10.13
CA LEU A 106 12.88 3.92 -9.38
C LEU A 106 13.84 4.79 -10.22
N ASN A 107 14.00 4.48 -11.51
CA ASN A 107 14.90 5.22 -12.39
C ASN A 107 14.33 6.58 -12.81
N SER A 108 13.05 6.64 -13.19
CA SER A 108 12.44 7.80 -13.86
C SER A 108 11.25 8.39 -13.12
N GLY A 109 10.90 7.90 -11.93
CA GLY A 109 9.82 8.47 -11.11
C GLY A 109 10.12 9.91 -10.66
N PRO A 110 9.15 10.57 -10.00
CA PRO A 110 9.40 11.81 -9.26
C PRO A 110 10.63 11.64 -8.36
N CYS A 111 11.41 12.69 -8.18
CA CYS A 111 12.69 12.64 -7.46
C CYS A 111 12.76 13.82 -6.49
N TRP A 112 11.92 13.75 -5.46
CA TRP A 112 11.68 14.87 -4.55
C TRP A 112 12.90 15.24 -3.71
N TYR A 113 13.82 14.30 -3.53
CA TYR A 113 15.05 14.46 -2.76
C TYR A 113 16.31 14.51 -3.63
N ASP A 114 16.18 14.78 -4.94
CA ASP A 114 17.30 14.77 -5.91
C ASP A 114 18.13 13.47 -5.90
N THR A 115 17.57 12.39 -5.35
CA THR A 115 18.21 11.08 -5.25
C THR A 115 17.85 10.23 -6.47
N ARG A 116 18.85 10.01 -7.34
CA ARG A 116 18.77 9.07 -8.46
C ARG A 116 19.72 7.91 -8.21
N TYR A 117 19.15 6.71 -8.16
CA TYR A 117 19.94 5.49 -8.09
C TYR A 117 20.59 5.19 -9.45
N PRO A 118 21.83 4.70 -9.48
CA PRO A 118 22.40 4.10 -10.68
C PRO A 118 21.56 2.91 -11.16
N GLU A 119 21.45 2.72 -12.47
CA GLU A 119 20.67 1.62 -13.07
C GLU A 119 21.07 0.23 -12.53
N SER A 120 22.35 0.03 -12.25
CA SER A 120 22.87 -1.20 -11.65
C SER A 120 22.35 -1.44 -10.24
N GLU A 121 22.16 -0.38 -9.46
CA GLU A 121 21.62 -0.47 -8.11
C GLU A 121 20.10 -0.72 -8.14
N VAL A 122 19.38 0.00 -9.01
CA VAL A 122 17.95 -0.26 -9.25
C VAL A 122 17.72 -1.70 -9.67
N SER A 123 18.53 -2.20 -10.60
CA SER A 123 18.43 -3.59 -11.04
C SER A 123 18.65 -4.56 -9.89
N ARG A 124 19.72 -4.37 -9.12
CA ARG A 124 20.02 -5.21 -7.95
C ARG A 124 18.86 -5.22 -6.94
N VAL A 125 18.36 -4.05 -6.55
CA VAL A 125 17.29 -3.91 -5.54
C VAL A 125 16.00 -4.60 -6.00
N VAL A 126 15.59 -4.40 -7.26
CA VAL A 126 14.37 -5.02 -7.81
C VAL A 126 14.55 -6.53 -7.99
N ASP A 127 15.70 -6.97 -8.49
CA ASP A 127 15.95 -8.39 -8.73
C ASP A 127 16.05 -9.17 -7.42
N GLU A 128 16.76 -8.66 -6.40
CA GLU A 128 16.81 -9.24 -5.05
C GLU A 128 15.41 -9.30 -4.40
N PHE A 129 14.59 -8.26 -4.57
CA PHE A 129 13.22 -8.25 -4.07
C PHE A 129 12.38 -9.39 -4.67
N LEU A 130 12.45 -9.56 -5.99
CA LEU A 130 11.68 -10.60 -6.69
C LEU A 130 12.23 -12.02 -6.47
N GLU A 131 13.49 -12.17 -6.05
CA GLU A 131 14.00 -13.45 -5.54
C GLU A 131 13.33 -13.86 -4.23
N TYR A 132 13.10 -12.91 -3.32
CA TYR A 132 12.40 -13.19 -2.05
C TYR A 132 10.88 -13.29 -2.22
N PHE A 133 10.31 -12.53 -3.15
CA PHE A 133 8.86 -12.45 -3.38
C PHE A 133 8.51 -12.78 -4.85
N PRO A 134 8.77 -14.03 -5.31
CA PRO A 134 8.50 -14.42 -6.68
C PRO A 134 7.02 -14.27 -7.02
N VAL A 135 6.73 -14.04 -8.30
CA VAL A 135 5.37 -13.98 -8.85
C VAL A 135 4.99 -15.35 -9.38
N ASP A 136 4.04 -16.04 -8.72
CA ASP A 136 3.63 -17.40 -9.09
C ASP A 136 2.84 -17.46 -10.41
N GLY A 137 2.40 -16.31 -10.93
CA GLY A 137 1.65 -16.21 -12.18
C GLY A 137 1.62 -14.80 -12.73
N VAL A 138 0.63 -14.01 -12.31
CA VAL A 138 0.47 -12.63 -12.75
C VAL A 138 0.48 -11.68 -11.56
N VAL A 139 0.84 -10.43 -11.83
CA VAL A 139 0.57 -9.32 -10.93
C VAL A 139 -0.71 -8.65 -11.39
N MET A 140 -1.57 -8.36 -10.44
CA MET A 140 -2.82 -7.66 -10.67
C MET A 140 -2.68 -6.23 -10.17
N PRO A 141 -2.59 -5.24 -11.06
CA PRO A 141 -2.76 -3.85 -10.68
C PRO A 141 -4.19 -3.60 -10.21
N VAL A 142 -4.30 -2.82 -9.14
CA VAL A 142 -5.58 -2.46 -8.53
C VAL A 142 -5.62 -0.94 -8.40
N ALA A 143 -6.75 -0.32 -8.73
CA ALA A 143 -6.94 1.08 -8.37
C ALA A 143 -6.85 1.22 -6.85
N PRO A 144 -6.11 2.21 -6.32
CA PRO A 144 -5.94 2.41 -4.88
C PRO A 144 -7.17 3.09 -4.24
N ASP A 145 -8.30 3.13 -4.93
CA ASP A 145 -9.51 3.82 -4.49
C ASP A 145 -10.13 3.24 -3.21
N PHE A 146 -9.78 2.00 -2.87
CA PHE A 146 -10.13 1.36 -1.61
C PHE A 146 -9.34 1.89 -0.39
N LEU A 147 -8.23 2.64 -0.61
CA LEU A 147 -7.43 3.27 0.45
C LEU A 147 -8.01 4.61 0.91
N PHE A 148 -9.01 5.15 0.21
CA PHE A 148 -9.67 6.37 0.65
C PHE A 148 -10.55 6.13 1.87
N LEU A 149 -10.48 7.10 2.78
CA LEU A 149 -11.54 7.40 3.73
C LEU A 149 -12.50 8.38 3.07
N VAL A 150 -13.67 7.87 2.69
CA VAL A 150 -14.84 8.72 2.45
C VAL A 150 -15.54 8.74 3.80
N ASP A 151 -15.32 9.80 4.56
CA ASP A 151 -15.75 10.15 5.93
C ASP A 151 -17.16 9.66 6.37
N GLY A 152 -17.46 8.36 6.25
CA GLY A 152 -18.80 7.73 6.22
C GLY A 152 -19.72 8.18 5.06
N THR A 153 -19.26 9.19 4.37
CA THR A 153 -19.99 10.31 3.81
C THR A 153 -18.90 11.08 3.09
N ARG A 154 -19.17 11.62 1.89
CA ARG A 154 -18.16 12.50 1.24
C ARG A 154 -17.71 13.52 2.26
N PHE A 155 -16.45 13.91 2.21
CA PHE A 155 -16.01 15.11 2.91
C PHE A 155 -17.11 16.19 2.79
N GLY A 156 -17.85 16.48 3.87
CA GLY A 156 -19.06 17.32 3.83
C GLY A 156 -20.43 16.65 4.01
N GLU A 157 -20.54 15.40 4.45
CA GLU A 157 -21.82 14.86 4.91
C GLU A 157 -21.67 14.03 6.19
N THR A 158 -22.73 13.79 6.95
CA THR A 158 -24.09 14.29 6.78
C THR A 158 -24.43 15.04 8.05
N GLN A 159 -24.45 16.36 8.01
CA GLN A 159 -25.12 17.08 9.07
C GLN A 159 -26.08 18.09 8.45
N ASP A 160 -27.34 18.01 8.86
CA ASP A 160 -28.05 19.24 9.17
C ASP A 160 -27.07 20.14 9.96
N GLU A 161 -26.50 21.11 9.25
CA GLU A 161 -25.58 22.19 9.64
C GLU A 161 -24.25 21.83 10.38
N PRO A 162 -23.08 22.30 9.90
CA PRO A 162 -21.77 22.01 10.50
C PRO A 162 -21.57 22.73 11.85
N LYS A 163 -21.06 22.01 12.86
CA LYS A 163 -20.70 22.58 14.18
C LYS A 163 -19.29 23.20 14.17
N PRO A 164 -19.06 24.36 14.81
CA PRO A 164 -17.72 24.95 14.95
C PRO A 164 -16.80 24.04 15.77
N GLY A 165 -15.61 23.71 15.23
CA GLY A 165 -14.57 22.95 15.94
C GLY A 165 -14.24 21.54 15.39
N VAL A 166 -14.71 21.19 14.19
CA VAL A 166 -14.42 19.87 13.57
C VAL A 166 -13.08 19.90 12.82
N SER A 167 -12.21 18.94 13.12
CA SER A 167 -10.86 18.75 12.58
C SER A 167 -10.86 18.15 11.16
N GLU A 168 -9.79 18.41 10.41
CA GLU A 168 -9.52 17.95 9.03
C GLU A 168 -9.58 16.42 8.86
N PRO A 169 -9.88 15.94 7.63
CA PRO A 169 -9.95 14.50 7.33
C PRO A 169 -8.53 13.93 7.36
N LEU A 170 -8.33 12.84 8.08
CA LEU A 170 -7.05 12.15 8.12
C LEU A 170 -7.00 11.15 6.96
N GLY A 171 -6.32 11.49 5.87
CA GLY A 171 -6.03 10.55 4.77
C GLY A 171 -4.74 9.78 5.04
N PHE A 172 -4.77 8.44 4.96
CA PHE A 172 -3.59 7.58 5.12
C PHE A 172 -2.70 7.53 3.86
N PHE A 173 -3.36 7.62 2.71
CA PHE A 173 -2.78 7.82 1.38
C PHE A 173 -3.53 9.00 0.76
N ASP A 174 -2.85 9.80 -0.06
CA ASP A 174 -3.51 10.90 -0.77
C ASP A 174 -4.60 10.38 -1.72
N GLY A 175 -4.53 9.09 -2.10
CA GLY A 175 -5.49 8.38 -2.93
C GLY A 175 -5.56 8.92 -4.37
N CYS A 176 -4.79 9.96 -4.67
CA CYS A 176 -4.74 10.59 -5.97
C CYS A 176 -4.22 9.58 -7.02
N GLY A 177 -4.50 9.83 -8.30
CA GLY A 177 -4.20 8.89 -9.40
C GLY A 177 -2.72 8.53 -9.60
N ALA A 178 -1.83 8.99 -8.74
CA ALA A 178 -0.42 8.64 -8.69
C ALA A 178 -0.12 7.44 -7.76
N ASP A 179 -1.01 7.11 -6.82
CA ASP A 179 -0.88 5.95 -5.94
C ASP A 179 -0.92 4.62 -6.71
N VAL A 180 -0.18 3.64 -6.19
CA VAL A 180 0.01 2.35 -6.85
C VAL A 180 -0.32 1.21 -5.90
N CYS A 181 -1.29 0.38 -6.29
CA CYS A 181 -1.53 -0.91 -5.65
C CYS A 181 -1.22 -2.05 -6.64
N ARG A 182 -0.42 -3.02 -6.20
CA ARG A 182 -0.11 -4.25 -6.94
C ARG A 182 -0.33 -5.43 -6.02
N THR A 183 -1.08 -6.42 -6.49
CA THR A 183 -1.32 -7.65 -5.72
C THR A 183 -0.96 -8.89 -6.53
N TRP A 184 -0.32 -9.87 -5.89
CA TRP A 184 0.08 -11.12 -6.52
C TRP A 184 0.18 -12.25 -5.51
N LEU A 185 0.33 -13.49 -6.00
CA LEU A 185 0.68 -14.64 -5.18
C LEU A 185 2.18 -14.89 -5.24
N SER A 186 2.78 -15.09 -4.07
CA SER A 186 4.16 -15.52 -3.91
C SER A 186 4.22 -16.73 -2.99
N ASN A 187 4.61 -17.89 -3.52
CA ASN A 187 4.54 -19.17 -2.83
C ASN A 187 3.14 -19.40 -2.19
N ASP A 188 2.08 -19.12 -2.95
CA ASP A 188 0.66 -19.21 -2.56
C ASP A 188 0.24 -18.26 -1.41
N ARG A 189 1.05 -17.24 -1.11
CA ARG A 189 0.69 -16.15 -0.19
C ARG A 189 0.34 -14.90 -0.97
N LEU A 190 -0.77 -14.26 -0.61
CA LEU A 190 -1.18 -13.00 -1.19
C LEU A 190 -0.29 -11.87 -0.65
N LEU A 191 0.37 -11.17 -1.55
CA LEU A 191 1.14 -9.97 -1.26
C LEU A 191 0.45 -8.75 -1.87
N VAL A 192 0.52 -7.62 -1.14
CA VAL A 192 -0.02 -6.33 -1.59
C VAL A 192 1.09 -5.29 -1.43
N LEU A 193 1.57 -4.77 -2.54
CA LEU A 193 2.49 -3.64 -2.59
C LEU A 193 1.68 -2.36 -2.77
N LEU A 194 1.84 -1.43 -1.83
CA LEU A 194 1.29 -0.09 -1.86
C LEU A 194 2.45 0.89 -1.99
N LEU A 195 2.43 1.76 -3.00
CA LEU A 195 3.38 2.85 -3.16
C LEU A 195 2.57 4.15 -3.25
N ASN A 196 2.82 5.08 -2.34
CA ASN A 196 2.19 6.39 -2.42
C ASN A 196 2.81 7.15 -3.61
N GLY A 197 1.98 7.77 -4.43
CA GLY A 197 2.42 8.63 -5.51
C GLY A 197 2.17 10.08 -5.14
N SER A 198 3.22 10.81 -4.81
CA SER A 198 3.13 12.26 -4.71
C SER A 198 3.02 12.86 -6.13
N SER A 199 1.93 13.56 -6.39
CA SER A 199 1.72 14.39 -7.59
C SER A 199 2.30 15.78 -7.42
#